data_AF-A0A1I3EQS0-F1
#
_entry.id   AF-A0A1I3EQS0-F1
#
_cell.length_a   1.000
_cell.length_b   1.000
_cell.length_c   1.000
_cell.angle_alpha   90.00
_cell.angle_beta   90.00
_cell.angle_gamma   90.00
#
_symmetry.space_group_name_H-M   'P 1'
#
loop_
_entity.id
_entity.type
_entity.pdbx_description
1 polymer ?
#
loop_
_entity_poly.entity_id
_entity_poly.type
_entity_poly.pdbx_seq_one_letter_code
_entity_poly.pdbx_strand_id
1 'polypeptide(L)'
;MSMIYLITDTHLGHANMVKHCGRPANFTKLIYNNWSKKVRHDDTVIHLGDIAWTETDLQKMMKLPGRKILIRGNHDKRRTQEYLDMGFILVADELTMDFDGMKVLFTHKPKFGHTADINIHGHLHSLHREDISRLYWPLSLEHMGYRPIALNQDVLHQLHSWVAKKHVPSLGELVAFRQNHVGAPRLVDYMGNTLMQSGKAPELITSDGEVILLPIAELIRFSYGPEYVYMVLTKDFFDRHMQDKRISRCKIMKNNDQVTEAIIKACRHEVMDKTESLTKKMVLIWMHTGEQW
;
A
#
# COMPACT_ATOMS: atom_id res chain seq x y z
N MET A 1 25.97 -11.30 13.04
CA MET A 1 25.62 -10.74 11.72
C MET A 1 24.60 -9.65 11.95
N SER A 2 24.81 -8.46 11.38
CA SER A 2 23.84 -7.35 11.49
C SER A 2 22.57 -7.70 10.71
N MET A 3 21.41 -7.43 11.29
CA MET A 3 20.10 -7.65 10.66
C MET A 3 19.60 -6.38 9.97
N ILE A 4 18.86 -6.53 8.87
CA ILE A 4 18.10 -5.43 8.26
C ILE A 4 16.68 -5.46 8.80
N TYR A 5 16.19 -4.31 9.25
CA TYR A 5 14.81 -4.11 9.67
C TYR A 5 14.11 -3.11 8.77
N LEU A 6 12.83 -3.34 8.53
CA LEU A 6 11.93 -2.46 7.79
C LEU A 6 10.92 -1.85 8.76
N ILE A 7 10.66 -0.55 8.59
CA ILE A 7 9.57 0.17 9.26
C ILE A 7 9.08 1.29 8.35
N THR A 8 7.84 1.73 8.51
CA THR A 8 7.23 2.76 7.67
C THR A 8 6.26 3.62 8.44
N ASP A 9 5.98 4.82 7.94
CA ASP A 9 4.86 5.69 8.35
C ASP A 9 4.76 5.86 9.87
N THR A 10 5.89 6.03 10.57
CA THR A 10 5.86 6.08 12.03
C THR A 10 5.10 7.30 12.54
N HIS A 11 5.08 8.41 11.78
CA HIS A 11 4.36 9.64 12.10
C HIS A 11 4.47 10.00 13.59
N LEU A 12 5.67 9.88 14.14
CA LEU A 12 5.91 10.08 15.57
C LEU A 12 5.45 11.47 15.98
N GLY A 13 4.63 11.53 17.02
CA GLY A 13 4.06 12.80 17.52
C GLY A 13 2.84 13.32 16.75
N HIS A 14 2.33 12.59 15.74
CA HIS A 14 1.16 13.03 14.98
C HIS A 14 -0.16 12.56 15.61
N ALA A 15 -0.77 13.38 16.46
CA ALA A 15 -2.00 13.03 17.18
C ALA A 15 -3.19 12.67 16.24
N ASN A 16 -3.25 13.26 15.04
CA ASN A 16 -4.33 13.00 14.09
C ASN A 16 -4.32 11.57 13.52
N MET A 17 -3.22 10.82 13.65
CA MET A 17 -3.17 9.42 13.21
C MET A 17 -4.08 8.51 14.04
N VAL A 18 -4.39 8.92 15.28
CA VAL A 18 -5.39 8.25 16.11
C VAL A 18 -6.77 8.33 15.45
N LYS A 19 -7.13 9.53 14.98
CA LYS A 19 -8.43 9.80 14.35
C LYS A 19 -8.52 9.22 12.93
N HIS A 20 -7.49 9.44 12.10
CA HIS A 20 -7.56 9.13 10.67
C HIS A 20 -7.19 7.68 10.33
N CYS A 21 -6.29 7.06 11.10
CA CYS A 21 -5.78 5.72 10.83
C CYS A 21 -6.14 4.71 11.91
N GLY A 22 -6.90 5.12 12.94
CA GLY A 22 -7.31 4.27 14.05
C GLY A 22 -6.15 3.81 14.93
N ARG A 23 -5.04 4.56 14.96
CA ARG A 23 -3.91 4.21 15.83
C ARG A 23 -4.28 4.36 17.30
N PRO A 24 -3.74 3.54 18.21
CA PRO A 24 -3.95 3.75 19.64
C PRO A 24 -3.31 5.08 20.08
N ALA A 25 -3.90 5.76 21.06
CA ALA A 25 -3.42 7.07 21.51
C ALA A 25 -1.94 7.08 21.94
N ASN A 26 -1.41 5.93 22.38
CA ASN A 26 -0.04 5.74 22.79
C ASN A 26 0.89 5.17 21.69
N PHE A 27 0.51 5.20 20.41
CA PHE A 27 1.27 4.56 19.32
C PHE A 27 2.74 4.99 19.27
N THR A 28 3.06 6.27 19.48
CA THR A 28 4.44 6.78 19.55
C THR A 28 5.27 6.03 20.60
N LYS A 29 4.70 5.82 21.80
CA LYS A 29 5.36 5.07 22.89
C LYS A 29 5.51 3.58 22.54
N LEU A 30 4.51 3.00 21.88
CA LEU A 30 4.59 1.60 21.40
C LEU A 30 5.74 1.43 20.42
N ILE A 31 5.87 2.32 19.44
CA ILE A 31 6.95 2.28 18.44
C ILE A 31 8.32 2.36 19.13
N TYR A 32 8.53 3.35 20.00
CA TYR A 32 9.80 3.49 20.73
C TYR A 32 10.14 2.24 21.55
N ASN A 33 9.19 1.71 22.31
CA ASN A 33 9.42 0.53 23.12
C ASN A 33 9.72 -0.71 22.27
N ASN A 34 8.96 -0.92 21.20
CA ASN A 34 9.12 -2.09 20.34
C ASN A 34 10.41 -2.03 19.52
N TRP A 35 10.79 -0.85 19.03
CA TRP A 35 12.04 -0.64 18.32
C TRP A 35 13.23 -0.95 19.24
N SER A 36 13.29 -0.31 20.42
CA SER A 36 14.40 -0.50 21.37
C SER A 36 14.53 -1.94 21.88
N LYS A 37 13.43 -2.69 21.96
CA LYS A 37 13.45 -4.10 22.36
C LYS A 37 14.00 -5.04 21.28
N LYS A 38 13.90 -4.65 20.01
CA LYS A 38 14.09 -5.56 18.87
C LYS A 38 15.36 -5.29 18.08
N VAL A 39 15.73 -4.03 17.91
CA VAL A 39 16.86 -3.59 17.07
C VAL A 39 18.10 -3.41 17.95
N ARG A 40 19.24 -3.94 17.51
CA ARG A 40 20.57 -3.76 18.12
C ARG A 40 21.32 -2.60 17.46
N HIS A 41 22.39 -2.12 18.09
CA HIS A 41 23.14 -0.97 17.58
C HIS A 41 23.81 -1.22 16.21
N ASP A 42 24.24 -2.45 15.94
CA ASP A 42 24.90 -2.86 14.70
C ASP A 42 23.95 -3.18 13.54
N ASP A 43 22.65 -3.35 13.85
CA ASP A 43 21.61 -3.56 12.86
C ASP A 43 21.40 -2.32 11.97
N THR A 44 20.71 -2.52 10.84
CA THR A 44 20.30 -1.45 9.93
C THR A 44 18.78 -1.38 9.89
N VAL A 45 18.22 -0.18 9.99
CA VAL A 45 16.80 0.08 9.85
C VAL A 45 16.56 0.92 8.60
N ILE A 46 15.82 0.36 7.64
CA ILE A 46 15.30 1.09 6.48
C ILE A 46 13.91 1.61 6.86
N HIS A 47 13.79 2.93 6.96
CA HIS A 47 12.54 3.61 7.21
C HIS A 47 11.92 4.07 5.89
N LEU A 48 10.75 3.55 5.53
CA LEU A 48 10.04 3.89 4.29
C LEU A 48 9.17 5.14 4.44
N GLY A 49 9.77 6.21 4.97
CA GLY A 49 9.19 7.54 4.94
C GLY A 49 8.15 7.86 6.01
N ASP A 50 7.82 9.14 6.11
CA ASP A 50 6.89 9.76 7.05
C ASP A 50 7.23 9.45 8.51
N ILE A 51 8.45 9.88 8.90
CA ILE A 51 9.07 9.50 10.17
C ILE A 51 8.38 10.18 11.36
N ALA A 52 8.32 11.50 11.36
CA ALA A 52 7.93 12.26 12.53
C ALA A 52 7.22 13.54 12.13
N TRP A 53 6.27 13.96 12.97
CA TRP A 53 5.54 15.21 12.81
C TRP A 53 6.16 16.35 13.60
N THR A 54 6.89 16.02 14.67
CA THR A 54 7.56 17.00 15.52
C THR A 54 9.07 16.79 15.47
N GLU A 55 9.82 17.88 15.56
CA GLU A 55 11.29 17.82 15.63
C GLU A 55 11.76 17.05 16.87
N THR A 56 11.09 17.25 18.00
CA THR A 56 11.38 16.54 19.25
C THR A 56 11.29 15.03 19.07
N ASP A 57 10.29 14.53 18.35
CA ASP A 57 10.13 13.10 18.10
C ASP A 57 11.13 12.58 17.07
N LEU A 58 11.48 13.38 16.05
CA LEU A 58 12.55 13.03 15.12
C LEU A 58 13.89 12.85 15.86
N GLN A 59 14.25 13.80 16.72
CA GLN A 59 15.48 13.74 17.54
C GLN A 59 15.48 12.55 18.51
N LYS A 60 14.33 12.21 19.10
CA LYS A 60 14.20 11.01 19.94
C LYS A 60 14.37 9.73 19.14
N MET A 61 13.78 9.66 17.94
CA MET A 61 13.93 8.52 17.04
C MET A 61 15.39 8.28 16.68
N MET A 62 16.17 9.34 16.42
CA MET A 62 17.60 9.20 16.10
C MET A 62 18.40 8.50 17.20
N LYS A 63 17.99 8.61 18.47
CA LYS A 63 18.63 7.94 19.62
C LYS A 63 18.28 6.45 19.76
N LEU A 64 17.30 5.94 19.00
CA LEU A 64 16.96 4.50 19.01
C LEU A 64 18.11 3.67 18.41
N PRO A 65 18.26 2.39 18.79
CA PRO A 65 19.31 1.52 18.24
C PRO A 65 19.16 1.30 16.72
N GLY A 66 20.28 0.97 16.09
CA GLY A 66 20.38 0.68 14.66
C GLY A 66 20.84 1.88 13.82
N ARG A 67 21.63 1.58 12.78
CA ARG A 67 22.00 2.51 11.71
C ARG A 67 20.79 2.78 10.83
N LYS A 68 20.51 4.04 10.49
CA LYS A 68 19.23 4.43 9.88
C LYS A 68 19.39 4.83 8.43
N ILE A 69 18.60 4.21 7.57
CA ILE A 69 18.42 4.58 6.16
C ILE A 69 17.01 5.16 6.04
N LEU A 70 16.89 6.32 5.38
CA LEU A 70 15.61 6.95 5.09
C LEU A 70 15.29 6.85 3.60
N ILE A 71 14.14 6.26 3.28
CA ILE A 71 13.48 6.44 1.98
C ILE A 71 12.37 7.47 2.19
N ARG A 72 12.55 8.68 1.67
CA ARG A 72 11.72 9.85 2.02
C ARG A 72 10.26 9.64 1.68
N GLY A 73 9.40 9.96 2.64
CA GLY A 73 7.97 10.07 2.44
C GLY A 73 7.52 11.47 2.06
N ASN A 74 6.24 11.63 1.73
CA ASN A 74 5.74 12.94 1.32
C ASN A 74 5.64 13.94 2.47
N HIS A 75 5.73 13.52 3.73
CA HIS A 75 5.81 14.41 4.88
C HIS A 75 7.25 14.68 5.35
N ASP A 76 8.25 14.00 4.78
CA ASP A 76 9.67 14.21 5.08
C ASP A 76 10.25 15.38 4.26
N LYS A 77 9.95 16.62 4.68
CA LYS A 77 10.22 17.84 3.89
C LYS A 77 11.62 18.44 4.03
N ARG A 78 12.49 17.92 4.89
CA ARG A 78 13.84 18.46 5.09
C ARG A 78 14.74 18.13 3.90
N ARG A 79 15.81 18.93 3.71
CA ARG A 79 16.84 18.63 2.71
C ARG A 79 17.59 17.36 3.08
N THR A 80 18.12 16.66 2.07
CA THR A 80 18.93 15.44 2.28
C THR A 80 20.03 15.67 3.33
N GLN A 81 20.77 16.78 3.22
CA GLN A 81 21.88 17.08 4.12
C GLN A 81 21.44 17.21 5.59
N GLU A 82 20.27 17.81 5.85
CA GLU A 82 19.77 17.95 7.21
C GLU A 82 19.51 16.59 7.87
N TYR A 83 18.98 15.61 7.12
CA TYR A 83 18.81 14.26 7.63
C TYR A 83 20.16 13.54 7.83
N LEU A 84 21.13 13.73 6.92
CA LEU A 84 22.47 13.16 7.09
C LEU A 84 23.17 13.72 8.33
N ASP A 85 23.08 15.04 8.55
CA ASP A 85 23.65 15.73 9.72
C ASP A 85 23.04 15.24 11.04
N MET A 86 21.77 14.80 11.03
CA MET A 86 21.11 14.16 12.18
C MET A 86 21.62 12.74 12.47
N GLY A 87 22.33 12.11 11.53
CA GLY A 87 22.92 10.78 11.68
C GLY A 87 22.24 9.66 10.87
N PHE A 88 21.40 9.98 9.88
CA PHE A 88 21.02 8.99 8.87
C PHE A 88 22.26 8.64 8.03
N ILE A 89 22.49 7.35 7.77
CA ILE A 89 23.65 6.90 6.97
C ILE A 89 23.38 6.96 5.46
N LEU A 90 22.11 7.01 5.07
CA LEU A 90 21.66 7.18 3.69
C LEU A 90 20.25 7.77 3.67
N VAL A 91 20.01 8.69 2.75
CA VAL A 91 18.71 9.34 2.52
C VAL A 91 18.46 9.34 1.02
N ALA A 92 17.38 8.72 0.58
CA ALA A 92 17.01 8.61 -0.83
C ALA A 92 15.50 8.74 -1.02
N ASP A 93 15.05 8.92 -2.26
CA ASP A 93 13.61 8.86 -2.60
C ASP A 93 13.17 7.44 -2.97
N GLU A 94 14.11 6.62 -3.45
CA GLU A 94 13.95 5.20 -3.72
C GLU A 94 15.30 4.50 -3.54
N LEU A 95 15.27 3.21 -3.20
CA LEU A 95 16.48 2.38 -3.03
C LEU A 95 16.21 1.01 -3.63
N THR A 96 17.08 0.54 -4.52
CA THR A 96 17.04 -0.86 -4.99
C THR A 96 18.20 -1.62 -4.39
N MET A 97 17.92 -2.80 -3.85
CA MET A 97 18.93 -3.73 -3.33
C MET A 97 18.78 -5.09 -4.00
N ASP A 98 19.90 -5.78 -4.20
CA ASP A 98 19.94 -7.16 -4.67
C ASP A 98 20.07 -8.10 -3.47
N PHE A 99 19.15 -9.07 -3.37
CA PHE A 99 19.21 -10.16 -2.41
C PHE A 99 19.28 -11.46 -3.20
N ASP A 100 20.48 -12.00 -3.37
CA ASP A 100 20.74 -13.26 -4.08
C ASP A 100 20.06 -13.33 -5.47
N GLY A 101 20.19 -12.25 -6.25
CA GLY A 101 19.65 -12.11 -7.60
C GLY A 101 18.19 -11.63 -7.66
N MET A 102 17.53 -11.42 -6.51
CA MET A 102 16.22 -10.78 -6.44
C MET A 102 16.38 -9.28 -6.19
N LYS A 103 15.94 -8.45 -7.15
CA LYS A 103 15.94 -6.99 -7.04
C LYS A 103 14.72 -6.51 -6.26
N VAL A 104 14.97 -5.98 -5.07
CA VAL A 104 13.95 -5.41 -4.20
C VAL A 104 14.00 -3.89 -4.27
N LEU A 105 12.90 -3.27 -4.70
CA LEU A 105 12.71 -1.82 -4.73
C LEU A 105 12.02 -1.35 -3.45
N PHE A 106 12.67 -0.47 -2.69
CA PHE A 106 12.13 0.21 -1.53
C PHE A 106 11.71 1.63 -1.90
N THR A 107 10.44 1.96 -1.68
CA THR A 107 9.86 3.29 -1.89
C THR A 107 8.96 3.64 -0.72
N HIS A 108 8.65 4.92 -0.51
CA HIS A 108 7.57 5.27 0.43
C HIS A 108 6.19 5.00 -0.20
N LYS A 109 5.93 5.57 -1.38
CA LYS A 109 4.69 5.32 -2.14
C LYS A 109 4.82 4.07 -3.02
N PRO A 110 3.72 3.36 -3.33
CA PRO A 110 3.77 2.30 -4.33
C PRO A 110 4.30 2.86 -5.66
N LYS A 111 5.26 2.16 -6.28
CA LYS A 111 5.84 2.53 -7.57
C LYS A 111 5.13 1.78 -8.68
N PHE A 112 4.07 2.38 -9.23
CA PHE A 112 3.37 1.83 -10.38
C PHE A 112 4.31 1.58 -11.57
N GLY A 113 4.14 0.43 -12.22
CA GLY A 113 4.96 0.05 -13.38
C GLY A 113 6.43 -0.21 -13.06
N HIS A 114 6.79 -0.48 -11.79
CA HIS A 114 8.19 -0.78 -11.44
C HIS A 114 8.73 -1.99 -12.21
N THR A 115 10.04 -1.96 -12.49
CA THR A 115 10.75 -3.03 -13.21
C THR A 115 11.58 -3.93 -12.29
N ALA A 116 11.59 -3.66 -10.98
CA ALA A 116 12.18 -4.55 -9.98
C ALA A 116 11.32 -5.82 -9.79
N ASP A 117 11.91 -6.86 -9.21
CA ASP A 117 11.20 -8.13 -8.98
C ASP A 117 10.07 -7.98 -7.96
N ILE A 118 10.25 -7.10 -6.97
CA ILE A 118 9.24 -6.76 -5.97
C ILE A 118 9.42 -5.32 -5.47
N ASN A 119 8.32 -4.59 -5.26
CA ASN A 119 8.32 -3.30 -4.58
C ASN A 119 7.79 -3.42 -3.14
N ILE A 120 8.63 -3.09 -2.16
CA ILE A 120 8.26 -2.95 -0.76
C ILE A 120 8.02 -1.46 -0.49
N HIS A 121 6.82 -1.12 0.00
CA HIS A 121 6.43 0.28 0.20
C HIS A 121 5.56 0.48 1.44
N GLY A 122 5.35 1.73 1.82
CA GLY A 122 4.44 2.16 2.88
C GLY A 122 3.27 2.98 2.36
N HIS A 123 3.04 4.15 2.97
CA HIS A 123 2.14 5.25 2.55
C HIS A 123 0.64 4.97 2.65
N LEU A 124 0.17 3.80 2.27
CA LEU A 124 -1.27 3.51 2.16
C LEU A 124 -1.97 3.29 3.51
N HIS A 125 -1.20 3.22 4.62
CA HIS A 125 -1.71 2.90 5.96
C HIS A 125 -2.60 1.65 6.02
N SER A 126 -2.40 0.75 5.06
CA SER A 126 -3.19 -0.44 4.80
C SER A 126 -2.39 -1.41 3.93
N LEU A 127 -2.89 -2.63 3.79
CA LEU A 127 -2.31 -3.67 2.92
C LEU A 127 -2.91 -3.66 1.52
N HIS A 128 -3.65 -2.61 1.18
CA HIS A 128 -4.24 -2.46 -0.12
C HIS A 128 -3.17 -2.38 -1.20
N ARG A 129 -3.50 -2.89 -2.38
CA ARG A 129 -2.65 -2.79 -3.57
C ARG A 129 -3.48 -2.25 -4.71
N GLU A 130 -3.05 -1.10 -5.20
CA GLU A 130 -3.63 -0.42 -6.36
C GLU A 130 -3.06 -0.93 -7.69
N ASP A 131 -2.02 -1.77 -7.66
CA ASP A 131 -1.55 -2.59 -8.79
C ASP A 131 -1.43 -4.09 -8.40
N ILE A 132 -2.23 -4.98 -9.03
CA ILE A 132 -2.14 -6.45 -8.86
C ILE A 132 -1.39 -7.14 -10.00
N SER A 133 -0.93 -6.39 -11.01
CA SER A 133 -0.17 -6.95 -12.13
C SER A 133 1.32 -7.13 -11.78
N ARG A 134 1.79 -6.45 -10.72
CA ARG A 134 3.15 -6.56 -10.21
C ARG A 134 3.17 -7.06 -8.76
N LEU A 135 4.35 -7.45 -8.32
CA LEU A 135 4.58 -7.92 -6.96
C LEU A 135 4.86 -6.74 -6.04
N TYR A 136 3.95 -6.52 -5.10
CA TYR A 136 4.10 -5.55 -4.03
C TYR A 136 4.03 -6.25 -2.68
N TRP A 137 4.87 -5.79 -1.76
CA TRP A 137 4.68 -6.03 -0.33
C TRP A 137 4.39 -4.69 0.37
N PRO A 138 3.10 -4.33 0.50
CA PRO A 138 2.72 -3.14 1.25
C PRO A 138 2.98 -3.37 2.74
N LEU A 139 3.72 -2.46 3.36
CA LEU A 139 3.88 -2.37 4.80
C LEU A 139 2.86 -1.35 5.34
N SER A 140 2.21 -1.73 6.43
CA SER A 140 1.35 -0.83 7.20
C SER A 140 1.71 -0.96 8.66
N LEU A 141 2.15 0.13 9.28
CA LEU A 141 2.60 0.11 10.68
C LEU A 141 1.52 -0.40 11.64
N GLU A 142 0.26 -0.14 11.31
CA GLU A 142 -0.93 -0.63 11.99
C GLU A 142 -0.99 -2.17 11.98
N HIS A 143 -0.64 -2.78 10.85
CA HIS A 143 -0.53 -4.24 10.73
C HIS A 143 0.74 -4.79 11.34
N MET A 144 1.84 -4.03 11.29
CA MET A 144 3.14 -4.41 11.83
C MET A 144 3.15 -4.64 13.36
N GLY A 145 2.08 -4.24 14.07
CA GLY A 145 2.03 -4.20 15.53
C GLY A 145 2.93 -3.10 16.10
N TYR A 146 3.09 -1.99 15.35
CA TYR A 146 3.93 -0.85 15.73
C TYR A 146 5.38 -1.24 16.06
N ARG A 147 5.99 -2.11 15.24
CA ARG A 147 7.37 -2.60 15.45
C ARG A 147 8.12 -2.79 14.14
N PRO A 148 9.45 -2.64 14.13
CA PRO A 148 10.26 -3.01 12.97
C PRO A 148 10.12 -4.51 12.63
N ILE A 149 10.10 -4.85 11.34
CA ILE A 149 10.09 -6.22 10.83
C ILE A 149 11.49 -6.58 10.33
N ALA A 150 12.02 -7.72 10.77
CA ALA A 150 13.31 -8.19 10.31
C ALA A 150 13.17 -8.76 8.88
N LEU A 151 14.00 -8.28 7.96
CA LEU A 151 14.20 -8.87 6.64
C LEU A 151 15.16 -10.07 6.77
N ASN A 152 14.72 -11.08 7.53
CA ASN A 152 15.52 -12.26 7.82
C ASN A 152 15.39 -13.32 6.72
N GLN A 153 16.09 -14.45 6.88
CA GLN A 153 16.09 -15.54 5.90
C GLN A 153 14.69 -16.08 5.57
N ASP A 154 13.79 -16.22 6.53
CA ASP A 154 12.43 -16.72 6.25
C ASP A 154 11.61 -15.72 5.43
N VAL A 155 11.76 -14.42 5.72
CA VAL A 155 11.14 -13.36 4.92
C VAL A 155 11.69 -13.40 3.51
N LEU A 156 13.02 -13.40 3.36
CA LEU A 156 13.67 -13.45 2.05
C LEU A 156 13.27 -14.70 1.26
N HIS A 157 13.23 -15.88 1.90
CA HIS A 157 12.77 -17.11 1.26
C HIS A 157 11.35 -16.99 0.71
N GLN A 158 10.44 -16.41 1.50
CA GLN A 158 9.07 -16.20 1.04
C GLN A 158 9.00 -15.21 -0.13
N LEU A 159 9.76 -14.11 -0.07
CA LEU A 159 9.84 -13.15 -1.17
C LEU A 159 10.39 -13.80 -2.45
N HIS A 160 11.46 -14.59 -2.35
CA HIS A 160 11.99 -15.37 -3.47
C HIS A 160 10.96 -16.34 -4.04
N SER A 161 10.19 -17.03 -3.18
CA SER A 161 9.12 -17.93 -3.61
C SER A 161 8.03 -17.18 -4.39
N TRP A 162 7.63 -15.99 -3.94
CA TRP A 162 6.68 -15.15 -4.66
C TRP A 162 7.22 -14.67 -6.00
N VAL A 163 8.46 -14.17 -6.02
CA VAL A 163 9.13 -13.69 -7.24
C VAL A 163 9.29 -14.81 -8.28
N ALA A 164 9.85 -15.95 -7.88
CA ALA A 164 10.11 -17.07 -8.79
C ALA A 164 8.83 -17.62 -9.43
N LYS A 165 7.71 -17.61 -8.67
CA LYS A 165 6.41 -18.09 -9.15
C LYS A 165 5.57 -17.00 -9.82
N LYS A 166 6.04 -15.74 -9.84
CA LYS A 166 5.24 -14.56 -10.18
C LYS A 166 3.90 -14.54 -9.41
N HIS A 167 3.95 -15.01 -8.16
CA HIS A 167 2.77 -15.19 -7.31
C HIS A 167 2.44 -13.90 -6.57
N VAL A 168 1.37 -13.24 -7.00
CA VAL A 168 0.83 -12.07 -6.33
C VAL A 168 0.11 -12.53 -5.05
N PRO A 169 0.63 -12.23 -3.84
CA PRO A 169 0.08 -12.80 -2.62
C PRO A 169 -1.35 -12.33 -2.39
N SER A 170 -2.23 -13.17 -1.87
CA SER A 170 -3.55 -12.77 -1.38
C SER A 170 -3.44 -11.86 -0.14
N LEU A 171 -4.53 -11.16 0.21
CA LEU A 171 -4.54 -10.38 1.46
C LEU A 171 -4.34 -11.27 2.69
N GLY A 172 -4.89 -12.49 2.68
CA GLY A 172 -4.67 -13.47 3.74
C GLY A 172 -3.20 -13.86 3.87
N GLU A 173 -2.50 -14.05 2.74
CA GLU A 173 -1.06 -14.29 2.74
C GLU A 173 -0.27 -13.09 3.24
N LEU A 174 -0.62 -11.84 2.84
CA LEU A 174 0.05 -10.64 3.34
C LEU A 174 -0.11 -10.47 4.85
N VAL A 175 -1.31 -10.71 5.38
CA VAL A 175 -1.61 -10.67 6.82
C VAL A 175 -0.84 -11.75 7.58
N ALA A 176 -0.79 -12.97 7.05
CA ALA A 176 -0.03 -14.06 7.65
C ALA A 176 1.49 -13.84 7.53
N PHE A 177 1.93 -13.14 6.48
CA PHE A 177 3.34 -12.95 6.16
C PHE A 177 3.98 -11.87 7.01
N ARG A 178 4.55 -12.29 8.15
CA ARG A 178 5.58 -11.55 8.92
C ARG A 178 5.25 -10.11 9.26
N GLN A 179 3.99 -9.71 9.15
CA GLN A 179 3.48 -8.44 9.60
C GLN A 179 3.12 -8.45 11.07
N ASN A 180 3.36 -9.53 11.82
CA ASN A 180 3.20 -9.47 13.27
C ASN A 180 1.76 -9.08 13.70
N HIS A 181 0.81 -9.37 12.80
CA HIS A 181 -0.54 -8.88 12.74
C HIS A 181 -1.28 -9.04 14.06
N VAL A 182 -1.98 -7.98 14.47
CA VAL A 182 -2.92 -8.00 15.60
C VAL A 182 -4.31 -7.69 15.04
N GLY A 183 -5.19 -8.71 15.00
CA GLY A 183 -6.61 -8.55 14.60
C GLY A 183 -7.01 -9.32 13.33
N ALA A 184 -8.03 -8.82 12.62
CA ALA A 184 -8.41 -9.22 11.26
C ALA A 184 -8.05 -8.10 10.26
N PRO A 185 -7.95 -8.38 8.94
CA PRO A 185 -7.83 -7.32 7.94
C PRO A 185 -8.98 -6.31 8.10
N ARG A 186 -8.64 -5.02 8.04
CA ARG A 186 -9.59 -3.91 8.10
C ARG A 186 -10.15 -3.67 6.71
N LEU A 187 -11.29 -2.97 6.65
CA LEU A 187 -11.89 -2.59 5.39
C LEU A 187 -10.91 -1.90 4.42
N VAL A 188 -10.12 -0.97 4.96
CA VAL A 188 -9.16 -0.18 4.18
C VAL A 188 -8.10 -1.06 3.49
N ASP A 189 -7.84 -2.27 4.00
CA ASP A 189 -6.89 -3.21 3.39
C ASP A 189 -7.43 -3.86 2.12
N TYR A 190 -8.75 -4.01 2.02
CA TYR A 190 -9.41 -4.45 0.79
C TYR A 190 -9.56 -3.29 -0.18
N MET A 191 -9.97 -2.13 0.34
CA MET A 191 -10.53 -1.06 -0.48
C MET A 191 -9.55 0.07 -0.82
N GLY A 192 -8.49 0.24 -0.04
CA GLY A 192 -7.59 1.38 -0.14
C GLY A 192 -8.15 2.66 0.47
N ASN A 193 -7.25 3.64 0.66
CA ASN A 193 -7.55 4.98 1.17
C ASN A 193 -7.58 6.06 0.07
N THR A 194 -7.18 5.74 -1.16
CA THR A 194 -7.24 6.65 -2.31
C THR A 194 -8.69 6.85 -2.76
N LEU A 195 -9.11 8.12 -2.84
CA LEU A 195 -10.46 8.51 -3.28
C LEU A 195 -10.50 8.81 -4.78
N MET A 196 -11.71 8.76 -5.34
CA MET A 196 -12.05 9.30 -6.67
C MET A 196 -11.33 10.63 -6.92
N GLN A 197 -10.41 10.66 -7.89
CA GLN A 197 -9.76 11.91 -8.31
C GLN A 197 -10.68 12.74 -9.23
N SER A 198 -11.70 12.13 -9.84
CA SER A 198 -12.70 12.81 -10.68
C SER A 198 -14.02 13.00 -9.93
N GLY A 199 -14.62 14.19 -10.05
CA GLY A 199 -15.97 14.45 -9.53
C GLY A 199 -17.10 13.90 -10.43
N LYS A 200 -16.75 13.20 -11.52
CA LYS A 200 -17.70 12.66 -12.52
C LYS A 200 -17.74 11.14 -12.46
N ALA A 201 -18.94 10.58 -12.65
CA ALA A 201 -19.20 9.14 -12.73
C ALA A 201 -18.47 8.50 -13.93
N PRO A 202 -17.81 7.34 -13.77
CA PRO A 202 -17.27 6.57 -14.88
C PRO A 202 -18.38 5.85 -15.66
N GLU A 203 -18.10 5.54 -16.93
CA GLU A 203 -18.98 4.73 -17.79
C GLU A 203 -18.28 3.40 -18.10
N LEU A 204 -19.00 2.28 -17.98
CA LEU A 204 -18.52 0.98 -18.43
C LEU A 204 -19.21 0.60 -19.73
N ILE A 205 -18.44 0.05 -20.66
CA ILE A 205 -18.94 -0.41 -21.95
C ILE A 205 -18.74 -1.91 -22.03
N THR A 206 -19.81 -2.65 -22.25
CA THR A 206 -19.80 -4.10 -22.41
C THR A 206 -19.33 -4.50 -23.80
N SER A 207 -18.96 -5.77 -23.96
CA SER A 207 -18.45 -6.30 -25.24
C SER A 207 -19.49 -6.28 -26.36
N ASP A 208 -20.78 -6.27 -26.01
CA ASP A 208 -21.92 -6.09 -26.91
C ASP A 208 -22.33 -4.62 -27.09
N GLY A 209 -21.60 -3.67 -26.49
CA GLY A 209 -21.76 -2.22 -26.72
C GLY A 209 -22.74 -1.52 -25.78
N GLU A 210 -23.27 -2.20 -24.77
CA GLU A 210 -24.12 -1.59 -23.73
C GLU A 210 -23.29 -0.63 -22.86
N VAL A 211 -23.85 0.55 -22.58
CA VAL A 211 -23.25 1.54 -21.68
C VAL A 211 -23.90 1.44 -20.31
N ILE A 212 -23.10 1.13 -19.30
CA ILE A 212 -23.48 1.11 -17.88
C ILE A 212 -22.89 2.36 -17.22
N LEU A 213 -23.74 3.31 -16.86
CA LEU A 213 -23.34 4.45 -16.05
C LEU A 213 -23.13 3.98 -14.60
N LEU A 214 -21.96 4.24 -14.02
CA LEU A 214 -21.66 3.91 -12.62
C LEU A 214 -21.96 5.10 -11.71
N PRO A 215 -23.07 5.09 -10.95
CA PRO A 215 -23.39 6.20 -10.06
C PRO A 215 -22.32 6.34 -8.97
N ILE A 216 -21.94 7.58 -8.63
CA ILE A 216 -20.96 7.84 -7.56
C ILE A 216 -21.40 7.20 -6.23
N ALA A 217 -22.71 7.13 -5.96
CA ALA A 217 -23.26 6.49 -4.77
C ALA A 217 -23.01 4.97 -4.69
N GLU A 218 -22.77 4.31 -5.82
CA GLU A 218 -22.48 2.88 -5.89
C GLU A 218 -20.97 2.59 -5.88
N LEU A 219 -20.15 3.63 -6.12
CA LEU A 219 -18.69 3.57 -6.01
C LEU A 219 -18.26 3.77 -4.57
N ILE A 220 -18.02 2.66 -3.89
CA ILE A 220 -17.47 2.69 -2.54
C ILE A 220 -16.00 3.14 -2.59
N ARG A 221 -15.25 2.68 -3.60
CA ARG A 221 -13.90 3.16 -3.95
C ARG A 221 -13.65 3.13 -5.46
N PHE A 222 -12.76 4.01 -5.90
CA PHE A 222 -12.33 4.14 -7.29
C PHE A 222 -10.93 4.73 -7.33
N SER A 223 -10.00 4.04 -7.98
CA SER A 223 -8.63 4.51 -8.26
C SER A 223 -8.30 4.14 -9.71
N TYR A 224 -7.54 4.98 -10.40
CA TYR A 224 -7.12 4.71 -11.76
C TYR A 224 -5.74 5.31 -12.02
N GLY A 225 -4.98 4.64 -12.88
CA GLY A 225 -3.66 5.06 -13.32
C GLY A 225 -3.46 4.75 -14.81
N PRO A 226 -2.25 5.00 -15.34
CA PRO A 226 -1.94 4.74 -16.75
C PRO A 226 -2.09 3.27 -17.18
N GLU A 227 -2.00 2.33 -16.22
CA GLU A 227 -2.06 0.87 -16.47
C GLU A 227 -3.22 0.15 -15.76
N TYR A 228 -4.06 0.86 -14.99
CA TYR A 228 -5.14 0.22 -14.23
C TYR A 228 -6.37 1.10 -13.99
N VAL A 229 -7.52 0.44 -13.80
CA VAL A 229 -8.70 0.97 -13.13
C VAL A 229 -9.12 -0.03 -12.05
N TYR A 230 -9.27 0.46 -10.83
CA TYR A 230 -9.71 -0.31 -9.67
C TYR A 230 -10.99 0.29 -9.11
N MET A 231 -12.00 -0.56 -8.88
CA MET A 231 -13.29 -0.11 -8.35
C MET A 231 -13.82 -1.10 -7.32
N VAL A 232 -14.50 -0.55 -6.31
CA VAL A 232 -15.27 -1.33 -5.35
C VAL A 232 -16.72 -0.89 -5.42
N LEU A 233 -17.59 -1.83 -5.78
CA LEU A 233 -19.02 -1.62 -5.96
C LEU A 233 -19.82 -2.32 -4.88
N THR A 234 -21.05 -1.85 -4.67
CA THR A 234 -22.04 -2.64 -3.94
C THR A 234 -22.36 -3.92 -4.72
N LYS A 235 -22.53 -5.04 -4.00
CA LYS A 235 -22.91 -6.31 -4.64
C LYS A 235 -24.26 -6.21 -5.35
N ASP A 236 -25.23 -5.53 -4.76
CA ASP A 236 -26.56 -5.37 -5.36
C ASP A 236 -26.51 -4.67 -6.73
N PHE A 237 -25.65 -3.67 -6.89
CA PHE A 237 -25.45 -3.02 -8.19
C PHE A 237 -24.76 -3.97 -9.16
N PHE A 238 -23.69 -4.64 -8.72
CA PHE A 238 -22.95 -5.58 -9.57
C PHE A 238 -23.83 -6.72 -10.08
N ASP A 239 -24.57 -7.39 -9.19
CA ASP A 239 -25.41 -8.54 -9.52
C ASP A 239 -26.50 -8.15 -10.53
N ARG A 240 -27.10 -6.96 -10.38
CA ARG A 240 -28.15 -6.47 -11.30
C ARG A 240 -27.63 -6.06 -12.67
N HIS A 241 -26.45 -5.45 -12.72
CA HIS A 241 -26.02 -4.72 -13.92
C HIS A 241 -24.80 -5.31 -14.62
N MET A 242 -24.01 -6.13 -13.95
CA MET A 242 -22.67 -6.52 -14.41
C MET A 242 -22.36 -8.03 -14.33
N GLN A 243 -23.03 -8.80 -13.47
CA GLN A 243 -22.66 -10.19 -13.17
C GLN A 243 -22.51 -11.09 -14.40
N ASP A 244 -23.41 -10.96 -15.37
CA ASP A 244 -23.44 -11.78 -16.58
C ASP A 244 -22.85 -11.07 -17.81
N LYS A 245 -22.21 -9.90 -17.59
CA LYS A 245 -21.72 -9.06 -18.68
C LYS A 245 -20.20 -9.06 -18.75
N ARG A 246 -19.68 -9.13 -19.97
CA ARG A 246 -18.24 -8.94 -20.22
C ARG A 246 -17.96 -7.47 -20.49
N ILE A 247 -17.36 -6.78 -19.53
CA ILE A 247 -16.96 -5.38 -19.71
C ILE A 247 -15.72 -5.34 -20.61
N SER A 248 -15.74 -4.51 -21.66
CA SER A 248 -14.64 -4.34 -22.62
C SER A 248 -13.94 -3.00 -22.46
N ARG A 249 -14.67 -1.92 -22.11
CA ARG A 249 -14.07 -0.59 -21.91
C ARG A 249 -14.55 0.09 -20.63
N CYS A 250 -13.69 0.89 -20.01
CA CYS A 250 -14.05 1.82 -18.93
C CYS A 250 -13.65 3.23 -19.35
N LYS A 251 -14.60 4.17 -19.30
CA LYS A 251 -14.43 5.56 -19.68
C LYS A 251 -14.41 6.41 -18.41
N ILE A 252 -13.31 7.13 -18.19
CA ILE A 252 -13.13 8.00 -17.03
C ILE A 252 -13.09 9.44 -17.49
N MET A 253 -14.09 10.22 -17.06
CA MET A 253 -14.18 11.65 -17.36
C MET A 253 -13.32 12.46 -16.39
N LYS A 254 -12.26 13.09 -16.88
CA LYS A 254 -11.45 14.04 -16.10
C LYS A 254 -12.11 15.42 -16.07
N ASN A 255 -11.66 16.29 -15.15
CA ASN A 255 -12.19 17.65 -14.98
C ASN A 255 -12.05 18.54 -16.24
N ASN A 256 -11.18 18.18 -17.19
CA ASN A 256 -10.96 18.89 -18.45
C ASN A 256 -11.60 18.19 -19.68
N ASP A 257 -12.61 17.35 -19.47
CA ASP A 257 -13.27 16.52 -20.51
C ASP A 257 -12.34 15.57 -21.27
N GLN A 258 -11.12 15.38 -20.79
CA GLN A 258 -10.26 14.28 -21.20
C GLN A 258 -10.86 12.96 -20.75
N VAL A 259 -10.89 12.02 -21.69
CA VAL A 259 -11.38 10.67 -21.49
C VAL A 259 -10.19 9.73 -21.44
N THR A 260 -10.09 8.94 -20.37
CA THR A 260 -9.21 7.75 -20.36
C THR A 260 -10.07 6.53 -20.63
N GLU A 261 -9.68 5.72 -21.62
CA GLU A 261 -10.30 4.44 -21.94
C GLU A 261 -9.38 3.28 -21.55
N ALA A 262 -9.93 2.29 -20.84
CA ALA A 262 -9.24 1.07 -20.42
C ALA A 262 -9.77 -0.14 -21.19
N ILE A 263 -8.93 -1.00 -21.78
CA ILE A 263 -9.37 -2.31 -22.32
C ILE A 263 -9.37 -3.35 -21.20
N ILE A 264 -10.54 -3.90 -20.88
CA ILE A 264 -10.76 -4.59 -19.61
C ILE A 264 -10.48 -6.09 -19.68
N LYS A 265 -9.73 -6.59 -18.69
CA LYS A 265 -9.74 -7.99 -18.23
C LYS A 265 -10.20 -8.00 -16.77
N ALA A 266 -11.48 -8.27 -16.55
CA ALA A 266 -12.09 -8.17 -15.23
C ALA A 266 -11.65 -9.33 -14.32
N CYS A 267 -10.95 -9.01 -13.23
CA CYS A 267 -10.75 -9.93 -12.12
C CYS A 267 -11.74 -9.59 -11.01
N ARG A 268 -12.45 -10.60 -10.49
CA ARG A 268 -13.46 -10.45 -9.44
C ARG A 268 -12.95 -10.97 -8.10
N HIS A 269 -13.24 -10.26 -7.02
CA HIS A 269 -13.11 -10.78 -5.67
C HIS A 269 -14.31 -10.36 -4.83
N GLU A 270 -14.98 -11.33 -4.21
CA GLU A 270 -16.01 -11.05 -3.20
C GLU A 270 -15.34 -10.93 -1.84
N VAL A 271 -15.59 -9.83 -1.14
CA VAL A 271 -15.11 -9.62 0.22
C VAL A 271 -16.30 -9.70 1.17
N MET A 272 -16.22 -10.63 2.13
CA MET A 272 -17.13 -10.66 3.27
C MET A 272 -16.50 -9.89 4.42
N ASP A 273 -17.07 -8.73 4.76
CA ASP A 273 -16.71 -8.01 5.97
C ASP A 273 -17.13 -8.84 7.21
N LYS A 274 -16.17 -9.21 8.05
CA LYS A 274 -16.42 -9.87 9.34
C LYS A 274 -16.43 -8.88 10.51
N THR A 275 -16.31 -7.57 10.24
CA THR A 275 -16.12 -6.50 11.23
C THR A 275 -17.33 -5.56 11.38
N GLU A 276 -18.52 -6.00 10.96
CA GLU A 276 -19.83 -5.36 11.22
C GLU A 276 -19.99 -3.90 10.74
N SER A 277 -18.98 -3.27 10.13
CA SER A 277 -19.01 -1.85 9.77
C SER A 277 -19.66 -1.58 8.42
N LEU A 278 -19.70 -2.58 7.52
CA LEU A 278 -20.40 -2.49 6.25
C LEU A 278 -21.51 -3.51 6.14
N THR A 279 -22.72 -2.99 6.13
CA THR A 279 -23.97 -3.73 6.04
C THR A 279 -24.21 -4.38 4.66
N LYS A 280 -23.26 -4.29 3.70
CA LYS A 280 -23.45 -4.77 2.32
C LYS A 280 -22.24 -5.58 1.81
N LYS A 281 -22.52 -6.69 1.12
CA LYS A 281 -21.53 -7.44 0.34
C LYS A 281 -20.96 -6.54 -0.77
N MET A 282 -19.68 -6.70 -1.10
CA MET A 282 -18.99 -5.89 -2.10
C MET A 282 -18.37 -6.74 -3.19
N VAL A 283 -18.23 -6.12 -4.36
CA VAL A 283 -17.51 -6.70 -5.49
C VAL A 283 -16.35 -5.78 -5.85
N LEU A 284 -15.14 -6.32 -5.75
CA LEU A 284 -13.92 -5.66 -6.20
C LEU A 284 -13.72 -5.99 -7.66
N ILE A 285 -13.49 -4.96 -8.47
CA ILE A 285 -13.25 -5.10 -9.90
C ILE A 285 -11.89 -4.49 -10.22
N TRP A 286 -11.04 -5.32 -10.81
CA TRP A 286 -9.81 -4.87 -11.43
C TRP A 286 -9.94 -4.79 -12.93
N MET A 287 -9.39 -3.75 -13.53
CA MET A 287 -9.28 -3.60 -14.98
C MET A 287 -7.88 -3.12 -15.33
N HIS A 288 -7.27 -3.70 -16.35
CA HIS A 288 -6.01 -3.20 -16.91
C HIS A 288 -6.33 -2.09 -17.92
N THR A 289 -5.48 -1.07 -18.02
CA THR A 289 -5.54 -0.10 -19.14
C THR A 289 -4.35 -0.41 -20.03
N GLY A 290 -4.59 -0.98 -21.21
CA GLY A 290 -3.53 -1.25 -22.18
C GLY A 290 -4.04 -1.08 -23.60
N GLU A 291 -3.25 -0.44 -24.44
CA GLU A 291 -3.35 -0.55 -25.89
C GLU A 291 -2.66 -1.86 -26.32
N GLN A 292 -3.47 -2.85 -26.70
CA GLN A 292 -3.08 -4.09 -27.39
C GLN A 292 -2.08 -5.05 -26.68
N TRP A 293 -2.36 -6.34 -26.81
CA TRP A 293 -1.41 -7.43 -26.57
C TRP A 293 -0.77 -7.83 -27.89
#